data_AF-A0A4W5MXA5-F1
#
_entry.id   AF-A0A4W5MXA5-F1
#
_cell.length_a   1.000
_cell.length_b   1.000
_cell.length_c   1.000
_cell.angle_alpha   90.00
_cell.angle_beta   90.00
_cell.angle_gamma   90.00
#
_symmetry.space_group_name_H-M   'P 1'
#
loop_
_entity.id
_entity.type
_entity.pdbx_description
1 polymer ?
#
loop_
_entity_poly.entity_id
_entity_poly.type
_entity_poly.pdbx_seq_one_letter_code
_entity_poly.pdbx_strand_id
1 'polypeptide(L)'
;MDKGSMGPKKTFVSTFRMEFKPAAPQFVLNGIKNELEDRATAQGGSSKQGTISTDITSKRRVSTEKGPLLEFLDPQEQLEVRVGGQARLHCAFRSCSVPVASCWIYNRKQEVIGRPRTCVESSDTDSSVEISQACSDDAGTYTILVRNRRCLAQHTVTLSVIDRPHPPASSPMVSQLSSRSLVLSWSGPSYDGGSAVTGYVVEVRREGPEKPENWSEVTTSCKNTSYRIHSVLEPLGEYRFRVRAYNSAGVSEPSEVSDCVKMDTRGELKEESQSYVTVTIDTTHKVKDHYNVHEKLGVGKFGQVFRLSHKETGQVCAGKFYRAYGSKAKAAARREMELMKCLHHPKLVQCLGAYDTRSEIIMVME
;
A
#
# COMPACT_ATOMS: atom_id res chain seq x y z
N MET A 1 -57.66 12.05 25.44
CA MET A 1 -57.87 12.04 23.98
C MET A 1 -57.55 13.44 23.48
N ASP A 2 -56.27 13.72 23.22
CA ASP A 2 -55.83 15.00 22.67
C ASP A 2 -55.62 14.86 21.18
N LYS A 3 -56.35 15.67 20.40
CA LYS A 3 -56.21 15.78 18.95
C LYS A 3 -55.02 16.69 18.65
N GLY A 4 -53.95 16.10 18.12
CA GLY A 4 -52.75 16.82 17.68
C GLY A 4 -53.00 17.72 16.47
N SER A 5 -52.55 18.96 16.61
CA SER A 5 -52.46 20.04 15.63
C SER A 5 -51.87 19.61 14.28
N MET A 6 -52.57 19.92 13.17
CA MET A 6 -52.02 19.93 11.82
C MET A 6 -51.31 21.29 11.59
N GLY A 7 -50.02 21.25 11.28
CA GLY A 7 -49.24 22.43 10.87
C GLY A 7 -49.74 23.05 9.56
N PRO A 8 -49.37 24.31 9.28
CA PRO A 8 -50.01 25.11 8.24
C PRO A 8 -49.76 24.57 6.83
N LYS A 9 -50.83 24.50 6.04
CA LYS A 9 -50.76 24.34 4.58
C LYS A 9 -50.00 25.53 3.99
N LYS A 10 -48.94 25.28 3.23
CA LYS A 10 -48.26 26.33 2.44
C LYS A 10 -49.19 26.81 1.35
N THR A 11 -49.83 27.96 1.56
CA THR A 11 -50.59 28.67 0.53
C THR A 11 -49.59 29.46 -0.31
N PHE A 12 -49.37 29.05 -1.57
CA PHE A 12 -48.65 29.88 -2.53
C PHE A 12 -49.58 31.00 -2.99
N VAL A 13 -49.31 32.23 -2.55
CA VAL A 13 -49.99 33.41 -3.07
C VAL A 13 -49.17 33.91 -4.26
N SER A 14 -49.62 33.58 -5.47
CA SER A 14 -49.09 34.21 -6.68
C SER A 14 -49.90 35.46 -6.95
N THR A 15 -49.24 36.62 -7.06
CA THR A 15 -49.90 37.89 -7.38
C THR A 15 -50.18 37.94 -8.88
N PHE A 16 -51.44 38.08 -9.28
CA PHE A 16 -51.85 38.11 -10.69
C PHE A 16 -52.22 39.53 -11.15
N ARG A 17 -51.83 39.87 -12.38
CA ARG A 17 -52.17 41.14 -13.01
C ARG A 17 -53.44 40.97 -13.84
N MET A 18 -54.46 41.79 -13.56
CA MET A 18 -55.72 41.81 -14.30
C MET A 18 -55.66 42.84 -15.42
N GLU A 19 -56.06 42.46 -16.63
CA GLU A 19 -56.39 43.40 -17.71
C GLU A 19 -57.87 43.30 -18.05
N PHE A 20 -58.57 44.43 -18.07
CA PHE A 20 -59.98 44.52 -18.43
C PHE A 20 -60.14 44.83 -19.91
N LYS A 21 -60.95 44.03 -20.63
CA LYS A 21 -61.52 44.41 -21.93
C LYS A 21 -63.06 44.47 -21.85
N PRO A 22 -63.71 45.50 -22.41
CA PRO A 22 -65.15 45.67 -22.29
C PRO A 22 -65.88 44.89 -23.39
N ALA A 23 -66.51 43.76 -23.03
CA ALA A 23 -67.73 43.18 -23.64
C ALA A 23 -67.92 41.69 -23.29
N ALA A 24 -66.87 40.98 -22.85
CA ALA A 24 -66.98 39.62 -22.33
C ALA A 24 -65.76 39.33 -21.42
N PRO A 25 -65.93 39.07 -20.12
CA PRO A 25 -64.80 38.72 -19.27
C PRO A 25 -64.30 37.31 -19.65
N GLN A 26 -63.15 37.25 -20.32
CA GLN A 26 -62.42 36.01 -20.53
C GLN A 26 -61.36 35.84 -19.43
N PHE A 27 -61.35 34.66 -18.80
CA PHE A 27 -60.29 34.25 -17.89
C PHE A 27 -59.23 33.51 -18.70
N VAL A 28 -58.05 34.11 -18.88
CA VAL A 28 -56.91 33.47 -19.55
C VAL A 28 -55.86 33.11 -18.51
N LEU A 29 -55.67 31.81 -18.27
CA LEU A 29 -54.61 31.27 -17.43
C LEU A 29 -53.37 31.02 -18.29
N ASN A 30 -52.43 31.96 -18.34
CA ASN A 30 -51.16 31.76 -19.01
C ASN A 30 -50.13 31.12 -18.07
N GLY A 31 -49.52 30.00 -18.49
CA GLY A 31 -48.42 29.35 -17.77
C GLY A 31 -48.66 27.89 -17.34
N ILE A 32 -49.82 27.31 -17.61
CA ILE A 32 -50.09 25.89 -17.30
C ILE A 32 -49.60 25.03 -18.46
N LYS A 33 -48.35 24.54 -18.39
CA LYS A 33 -47.89 23.43 -19.23
C LYS A 33 -48.48 22.14 -18.67
N ASN A 34 -49.65 21.74 -19.15
CA ASN A 34 -50.04 20.33 -19.37
C ASN A 34 -51.48 20.26 -19.89
N GLU A 35 -51.69 19.40 -20.89
CA GLU A 35 -52.97 19.10 -21.54
C GLU A 35 -54.06 18.76 -20.51
N LEU A 36 -55.16 19.51 -20.53
CA LEU A 36 -56.37 19.26 -19.76
C LEU A 36 -57.58 19.46 -20.69
N GLU A 37 -58.53 18.53 -20.67
CA GLU A 37 -59.84 18.71 -21.31
C GLU A 37 -60.76 19.51 -20.38
N ASP A 38 -61.31 20.60 -20.89
CA ASP A 38 -62.23 21.47 -20.16
C ASP A 38 -63.67 20.95 -20.25
N ARG A 39 -64.35 20.85 -19.11
CA ARG A 39 -65.83 20.82 -19.08
C ARG A 39 -66.36 21.70 -17.96
N ALA A 40 -66.87 22.86 -18.34
CA ALA A 40 -67.58 23.77 -17.44
C ALA A 40 -69.09 23.47 -17.47
N THR A 41 -69.73 23.44 -16.30
CA THR A 41 -71.19 23.55 -16.18
C THR A 41 -71.53 24.71 -15.25
N ALA A 42 -72.45 25.57 -15.68
CA ALA A 42 -72.93 26.71 -14.90
C ALA A 42 -74.41 26.50 -14.55
N GLN A 43 -74.77 26.68 -13.28
CA GLN A 43 -76.15 26.94 -12.87
C GLN A 43 -76.29 28.44 -12.56
N GLY A 44 -77.23 29.07 -13.26
CA GLY A 44 -77.54 30.49 -13.09
C GLY A 44 -78.37 30.76 -11.84
N GLY A 45 -77.98 31.78 -11.09
CA GLY A 45 -78.74 32.38 -9.99
C GLY A 45 -78.21 33.77 -9.72
N SER A 46 -79.11 34.76 -9.67
CA SER A 46 -78.78 36.18 -9.66
C SER A 46 -78.22 36.68 -8.33
N SER A 47 -77.35 37.68 -8.45
CA SER A 47 -76.86 38.64 -7.43
C SER A 47 -75.58 38.28 -6.66
N LYS A 48 -74.53 39.00 -7.08
CA LYS A 48 -73.37 39.57 -6.36
C LYS A 48 -72.61 38.67 -5.37
N GLN A 49 -71.36 38.38 -5.77
CA GLN A 49 -70.29 37.60 -5.13
C GLN A 49 -70.49 36.07 -5.15
N GLY A 50 -69.98 35.44 -6.22
CA GLY A 50 -69.70 34.01 -6.26
C GLY A 50 -68.21 33.76 -6.11
N THR A 51 -67.82 32.91 -5.17
CA THR A 51 -66.47 32.35 -5.09
C THR A 51 -66.41 31.15 -6.03
N ILE A 52 -65.61 31.22 -7.10
CA ILE A 52 -65.33 30.05 -7.93
C ILE A 52 -64.18 29.30 -7.25
N SER A 53 -64.48 28.16 -6.64
CA SER A 53 -63.47 27.20 -6.20
C SER A 53 -63.28 26.18 -7.31
N THR A 54 -62.11 26.16 -7.93
CA THR A 54 -61.70 25.06 -8.81
C THR A 54 -60.96 24.03 -7.97
N ASP A 55 -61.63 22.92 -7.67
CA ASP A 55 -60.95 21.76 -7.11
C ASP A 55 -60.09 21.12 -8.21
N ILE A 56 -58.79 21.43 -8.19
CA ILE A 56 -57.81 20.72 -9.01
C ILE A 56 -57.56 19.37 -8.33
N THR A 57 -58.47 18.41 -8.51
CA THR A 57 -58.16 17.00 -8.25
C THR A 57 -57.21 16.52 -9.33
N SER A 58 -55.91 16.52 -9.05
CA SER A 58 -54.96 15.80 -9.89
C SER A 58 -55.30 14.33 -9.82
N LYS A 59 -55.93 13.79 -10.89
CA LYS A 59 -55.92 12.35 -11.11
C LYS A 59 -54.45 11.97 -11.20
N ARG A 60 -53.97 11.26 -10.19
CA ARG A 60 -52.60 10.74 -10.12
C ARG A 60 -52.40 9.87 -11.36
N ARG A 61 -51.90 10.46 -12.45
CA ARG A 61 -51.40 9.71 -13.58
C ARG A 61 -50.23 8.92 -12.99
N VAL A 62 -50.42 7.61 -12.82
CA VAL A 62 -49.30 6.72 -12.54
C VAL A 62 -48.44 6.79 -13.78
N SER A 63 -47.50 7.73 -13.79
CA SER A 63 -46.38 7.64 -14.70
C SER A 63 -45.71 6.32 -14.33
N THR A 64 -45.81 5.34 -15.21
CA THR A 64 -44.83 4.27 -15.27
C THR A 64 -43.52 4.96 -15.65
N GLU A 65 -42.87 5.60 -14.68
CA GLU A 65 -41.50 6.07 -14.78
C GLU A 65 -40.66 4.83 -15.09
N LYS A 66 -40.28 4.66 -16.36
CA LYS A 66 -39.46 3.54 -16.85
C LYS A 66 -38.00 3.61 -16.34
N GLY A 67 -37.68 4.50 -15.42
CA GLY A 67 -36.36 4.67 -14.83
C GLY A 67 -36.26 4.01 -13.45
N PRO A 68 -35.05 3.64 -13.00
CA PRO A 68 -34.85 3.03 -11.69
C PRO A 68 -35.33 3.97 -10.58
N LEU A 69 -35.98 3.39 -9.57
CA LEU A 69 -36.54 4.16 -8.45
C LEU A 69 -35.45 4.90 -7.67
N LEU A 70 -34.25 4.31 -7.60
CA LEU A 70 -33.03 4.89 -7.08
C LEU A 70 -31.83 4.17 -7.71
N GLU A 71 -30.87 4.94 -8.22
CA GLU A 71 -29.70 4.42 -8.93
C GLU A 71 -28.45 5.19 -8.52
N PHE A 72 -27.35 4.49 -8.24
CA PHE A 72 -26.05 5.10 -7.98
C PHE A 72 -25.37 5.44 -9.31
N LEU A 73 -24.74 6.62 -9.37
CA LEU A 73 -24.03 7.11 -10.55
C LEU A 73 -22.53 7.00 -10.30
N ASP A 74 -21.84 6.23 -11.15
CA ASP A 74 -20.39 5.99 -11.10
C ASP A 74 -19.87 5.64 -9.68
N PRO A 75 -20.39 4.57 -9.07
CA PRO A 75 -20.11 4.29 -7.67
C PRO A 75 -18.66 3.80 -7.47
N GLN A 76 -17.93 4.47 -6.57
CA GLN A 76 -16.59 4.03 -6.18
C GLN A 76 -16.66 2.66 -5.49
N GLU A 77 -15.93 1.66 -5.96
CA GLU A 77 -15.89 0.33 -5.31
C GLU A 77 -14.79 0.25 -4.24
N GLN A 78 -13.63 0.86 -4.54
CA GLN A 78 -12.45 0.84 -3.68
C GLN A 78 -11.76 2.20 -3.71
N LEU A 79 -11.22 2.60 -2.57
CA LEU A 79 -10.38 3.78 -2.42
C LEU A 79 -9.14 3.41 -1.61
N GLU A 80 -7.96 3.74 -2.12
CA GLU A 80 -6.68 3.60 -1.41
C GLU A 80 -6.19 4.99 -1.00
N VAL A 81 -5.89 5.18 0.27
CA VAL A 81 -5.38 6.45 0.81
C VAL A 81 -4.14 6.20 1.65
N ARG A 82 -3.20 7.14 1.65
CA ARG A 82 -2.01 7.08 2.51
C ARG A 82 -2.35 7.51 3.94
N VAL A 83 -1.68 6.94 4.93
CA VAL A 83 -1.75 7.41 6.32
C VAL A 83 -1.42 8.92 6.37
N GLY A 84 -2.24 9.67 7.12
CA GLY A 84 -2.19 11.14 7.23
C GLY A 84 -2.79 11.89 6.03
N GLY A 85 -3.10 11.21 4.93
CA GLY A 85 -3.73 11.80 3.76
C GLY A 85 -5.23 12.02 3.92
N GLN A 86 -5.82 12.82 3.02
CA GLN A 86 -7.25 13.07 2.97
C GLN A 86 -7.94 12.02 2.08
N ALA A 87 -9.04 11.43 2.56
CA ALA A 87 -9.88 10.54 1.77
C ALA A 87 -11.27 11.15 1.56
N ARG A 88 -11.84 10.98 0.37
CA ARG A 88 -13.21 11.39 0.07
C ARG A 88 -13.96 10.23 -0.59
N LEU A 89 -14.89 9.65 0.16
CA LEU A 89 -15.83 8.66 -0.35
C LEU A 89 -17.04 9.43 -0.86
N HIS A 90 -17.29 9.40 -2.16
CA HIS A 90 -18.36 10.16 -2.79
C HIS A 90 -19.27 9.23 -3.58
N CYS A 91 -20.57 9.39 -3.40
CA CYS A 91 -21.58 8.65 -4.13
C CYS A 91 -22.66 9.62 -4.61
N ALA A 92 -22.73 9.79 -5.93
CA ALA A 92 -23.86 10.43 -6.57
C ALA A 92 -24.97 9.41 -6.82
N PHE A 93 -26.22 9.84 -6.77
CA PHE A 93 -27.37 8.99 -7.02
C PHE A 93 -28.52 9.77 -7.65
N ARG A 94 -29.32 9.07 -8.45
CA ARG A 94 -30.55 9.58 -9.06
C ARG A 94 -31.73 8.97 -8.34
N SER A 95 -32.71 9.79 -7.99
CA SER A 95 -34.00 9.36 -7.41
C SER A 95 -35.16 9.98 -8.16
N CYS A 96 -36.21 9.19 -8.36
CA CYS A 96 -37.48 9.62 -8.93
C CYS A 96 -38.44 10.27 -7.92
N SER A 97 -38.03 10.39 -6.65
CA SER A 97 -38.83 10.99 -5.58
C SER A 97 -37.93 11.72 -4.60
N VAL A 98 -38.33 12.94 -4.23
CA VAL A 98 -37.71 13.75 -3.16
C VAL A 98 -38.68 13.91 -1.97
N PRO A 99 -38.18 14.10 -0.73
CA PRO A 99 -36.78 14.14 -0.34
C PRO A 99 -36.13 12.73 -0.35
N VAL A 100 -34.82 12.71 -0.57
CA VAL A 100 -33.96 11.53 -0.43
C VAL A 100 -33.19 11.66 0.88
N ALA A 101 -33.07 10.56 1.62
CA ALA A 101 -32.25 10.49 2.82
C ALA A 101 -31.08 9.55 2.56
N SER A 102 -29.87 9.99 2.88
CA SER A 102 -28.66 9.18 2.84
C SER A 102 -28.07 9.03 4.24
N CYS A 103 -27.55 7.85 4.57
CA CYS A 103 -26.70 7.65 5.74
C CYS A 103 -25.54 6.72 5.40
N TRP A 104 -24.42 6.90 6.09
CA TRP A 104 -23.20 6.11 5.89
C TRP A 104 -22.94 5.23 7.10
N ILE A 105 -22.73 3.94 6.85
CA ILE A 105 -22.47 2.93 7.87
C ILE A 105 -21.04 2.40 7.71
N TYR A 106 -20.22 2.53 8.75
CA TYR A 106 -18.89 1.96 8.82
C TYR A 106 -18.94 0.53 9.37
N ASN A 107 -18.30 -0.40 8.65
CA ASN A 107 -18.16 -1.82 8.99
C ASN A 107 -19.48 -2.51 9.39
N ARG A 108 -20.61 -2.08 8.81
CA ARG A 108 -21.97 -2.58 9.10
C ARG A 108 -22.37 -2.51 10.59
N LYS A 109 -21.69 -1.69 11.39
CA LYS A 109 -21.88 -1.64 12.85
C LYS A 109 -22.37 -0.29 13.33
N GLN A 110 -21.81 0.80 12.79
CA GLN A 110 -22.04 2.14 13.31
C GLN A 110 -22.18 3.16 12.20
N GLU A 111 -22.93 4.21 12.46
CA GLU A 111 -22.98 5.37 11.58
C GLU A 111 -21.63 6.09 11.55
N VAL A 112 -21.29 6.67 10.41
CA VAL A 112 -20.05 7.44 10.22
C VAL A 112 -20.14 8.81 10.89
N ILE A 113 -21.33 9.41 10.92
CA ILE A 113 -21.57 10.70 11.57
C ILE A 113 -21.14 10.63 13.04
N GLY A 114 -20.31 11.58 13.46
CA GLY A 114 -19.76 11.65 14.82
C GLY A 114 -18.47 10.85 15.03
N ARG A 115 -17.94 10.14 14.01
CA ARG A 115 -16.57 9.62 14.08
C ARG A 115 -15.54 10.76 14.06
N PRO A 116 -14.39 10.59 14.71
CA PRO A 116 -13.33 11.60 14.71
C PRO A 116 -12.76 11.78 13.30
N ARG A 117 -12.39 13.02 12.94
CA ARG A 117 -11.76 13.38 11.65
C ARG A 117 -12.65 13.14 10.42
N THR A 118 -13.95 12.89 10.60
CA THR A 118 -14.89 12.70 9.49
C THR A 118 -15.87 13.87 9.36
N CYS A 119 -16.11 14.33 8.13
CA CYS A 119 -17.21 15.22 7.77
C CYS A 119 -18.15 14.48 6.82
N VAL A 120 -19.46 14.53 7.07
CA VAL A 120 -20.46 13.91 6.18
C VAL A 120 -21.31 15.01 5.59
N GLU A 121 -21.30 15.10 4.26
CA GLU A 121 -22.12 16.02 3.49
C GLU A 121 -23.16 15.22 2.70
N SER A 122 -24.39 15.70 2.63
CA SER A 122 -25.48 14.98 1.97
C SER A 122 -26.49 15.94 1.37
N SER A 123 -26.92 15.64 0.15
CA SER A 123 -27.95 16.33 -0.61
C SER A 123 -29.00 15.32 -1.10
N ASP A 124 -29.93 15.76 -1.97
CA ASP A 124 -30.88 14.87 -2.64
C ASP A 124 -30.31 14.14 -3.87
N THR A 125 -29.10 14.51 -4.31
CA THR A 125 -28.42 13.96 -5.50
C THR A 125 -27.08 13.30 -5.19
N ASP A 126 -26.47 13.61 -4.06
CA ASP A 126 -25.14 13.12 -3.70
C ASP A 126 -24.93 13.06 -2.19
N SER A 127 -23.96 12.26 -1.79
CA SER A 127 -23.50 12.20 -0.41
C SER A 127 -22.03 11.84 -0.39
N SER A 128 -21.29 12.47 0.51
CA SER A 128 -19.87 12.18 0.68
C SER A 128 -19.43 12.14 2.13
N VAL A 129 -18.43 11.29 2.39
CA VAL A 129 -17.68 11.23 3.64
C VAL A 129 -16.27 11.71 3.33
N GLU A 130 -15.86 12.76 4.02
CA GLU A 130 -14.49 13.28 3.96
C GLU A 130 -13.75 12.92 5.25
N ILE A 131 -12.55 12.38 5.12
CA ILE A 131 -11.65 12.03 6.21
C ILE A 131 -10.41 12.92 6.06
N SER A 132 -10.19 13.84 7.00
CA SER A 132 -9.15 14.88 6.85
C SER A 132 -7.72 14.37 7.01
N GLN A 133 -7.52 13.36 7.88
CA GLN A 133 -6.23 12.72 8.12
C GLN A 133 -6.47 11.24 8.36
N ALA A 134 -6.35 10.38 7.35
CA ALA A 134 -6.64 8.95 7.45
C ALA A 134 -5.63 8.23 8.37
N CYS A 135 -6.10 7.28 9.18
CA CYS A 135 -5.25 6.36 9.94
C CYS A 135 -5.69 4.91 9.72
N SER A 136 -4.94 3.94 10.26
CA SER A 136 -5.25 2.51 10.14
C SER A 136 -6.66 2.16 10.60
N ASP A 137 -7.20 2.85 11.60
CA ASP A 137 -8.54 2.60 12.17
C ASP A 137 -9.69 3.08 11.28
N ASP A 138 -9.39 3.87 10.24
CA ASP A 138 -10.37 4.28 9.24
C ASP A 138 -10.50 3.24 8.12
N ALA A 139 -9.54 2.32 7.99
CA ALA A 139 -9.63 1.25 6.99
C ALA A 139 -10.87 0.37 7.26
N GLY A 140 -11.56 -0.03 6.19
CA GLY A 140 -12.76 -0.86 6.28
C GLY A 140 -13.78 -0.58 5.20
N THR A 141 -15.00 -1.07 5.41
CA THR A 141 -16.09 -0.95 4.43
C THR A 141 -17.06 0.14 4.86
N TYR A 142 -17.33 1.07 3.96
CA TYR A 142 -18.27 2.16 4.12
C TYR A 142 -19.49 1.88 3.24
N THR A 143 -20.63 1.61 3.86
CA THR A 143 -21.89 1.35 3.16
C THR A 143 -22.77 2.60 3.21
N ILE A 144 -23.02 3.20 2.06
CA ILE A 144 -24.05 4.23 1.93
C ILE A 144 -25.41 3.56 1.76
N LEU A 145 -26.38 3.99 2.56
CA LEU A 145 -27.78 3.63 2.48
C LEU A 145 -28.55 4.85 1.98
N VAL A 146 -29.23 4.74 0.84
CA VAL A 146 -29.99 5.83 0.25
C VAL A 146 -31.45 5.42 0.14
N ARG A 147 -32.34 6.22 0.76
CA ARG A 147 -33.76 5.93 0.88
C ARG A 147 -34.61 7.04 0.28
N ASN A 148 -35.64 6.66 -0.47
CA ASN A 148 -36.77 7.53 -0.79
C ASN A 148 -38.08 6.93 -0.26
N ARG A 149 -39.23 7.48 -0.62
CA ARG A 149 -40.54 6.96 -0.16
C ARG A 149 -40.90 5.57 -0.69
N ARG A 150 -40.25 5.13 -1.77
CA ARG A 150 -40.60 3.91 -2.53
C ARG A 150 -39.57 2.80 -2.38
N CYS A 151 -38.31 3.12 -2.09
CA CYS A 151 -37.23 2.14 -2.03
C CYS A 151 -36.09 2.57 -1.10
N LEU A 152 -35.25 1.58 -0.79
CA LEU A 152 -33.95 1.71 -0.15
C LEU A 152 -32.94 1.03 -1.08
N ALA A 153 -31.86 1.73 -1.44
CA ALA A 153 -30.72 1.12 -2.10
C ALA A 153 -29.49 1.28 -1.22
N GLN A 154 -28.49 0.42 -1.45
CA GLN A 154 -27.22 0.47 -0.74
C GLN A 154 -26.07 0.31 -1.72
N HIS A 155 -24.96 0.97 -1.44
CA HIS A 155 -23.69 0.78 -2.13
C HIS A 155 -22.56 0.70 -1.09
N THR A 156 -21.51 -0.07 -1.37
CA THR A 156 -20.40 -0.25 -0.45
C THR A 156 -19.09 0.12 -1.11
N VAL A 157 -18.31 0.95 -0.43
CA VAL A 157 -16.96 1.36 -0.82
C VAL A 157 -15.98 0.76 0.19
N THR A 158 -14.90 0.14 -0.29
CA THR A 158 -13.82 -0.35 0.58
C THR A 158 -12.71 0.68 0.65
N LEU A 159 -12.41 1.18 1.84
CA LEU A 159 -11.29 2.08 2.10
C LEU A 159 -10.09 1.27 2.62
N SER A 160 -9.00 1.31 1.87
CA SER A 160 -7.70 0.80 2.30
C SER A 160 -6.82 1.98 2.70
N VAL A 161 -6.27 1.94 3.91
CA VAL A 161 -5.30 2.93 4.38
C VAL A 161 -3.91 2.29 4.37
N ILE A 162 -3.03 2.81 3.52
CA ILE A 162 -1.69 2.28 3.30
C ILE A 162 -0.62 3.21 3.86
N ASP A 163 0.50 2.64 4.29
CA ASP A 163 1.66 3.36 4.79
C ASP A 163 2.93 2.91 4.06
N ARG A 164 4.01 3.68 4.23
CA ARG A 164 5.33 3.32 3.73
C ARG A 164 5.80 2.04 4.43
N PRO A 165 6.56 1.17 3.75
CA PRO A 165 7.11 -0.01 4.39
C PRO A 165 8.04 0.39 5.54
N HIS A 166 8.25 -0.53 6.48
CA HIS A 166 9.35 -0.40 7.43
C HIS A 166 10.71 -0.44 6.69
N PRO A 167 11.81 -0.02 7.35
CA PRO A 167 13.15 -0.27 6.83
C PRO A 167 13.38 -1.76 6.52
N PRO A 168 14.20 -2.09 5.50
CA PRO A 168 14.68 -3.46 5.30
C PRO A 168 15.27 -4.03 6.60
N ALA A 169 14.89 -5.27 6.95
CA ALA A 169 15.15 -5.84 8.27
C ALA A 169 16.62 -6.20 8.54
N SER A 170 17.48 -6.20 7.51
CA SER A 170 18.91 -6.44 7.66
C SER A 170 19.73 -5.39 6.93
N SER A 171 20.91 -5.07 7.49
CA SER A 171 21.90 -4.30 6.74
C SER A 171 22.35 -5.05 5.47
N PRO A 172 22.70 -4.34 4.39
CA PRO A 172 23.17 -4.98 3.16
C PRO A 172 24.50 -5.71 3.40
N MET A 173 24.57 -6.97 2.99
CA MET A 173 25.78 -7.79 3.06
C MET A 173 26.37 -8.01 1.67
N VAL A 174 27.70 -7.93 1.56
CA VAL A 174 28.40 -8.30 0.32
C VAL A 174 28.54 -9.81 0.25
N SER A 175 28.09 -10.40 -0.86
CA SER A 175 28.17 -11.84 -1.12
C SER A 175 29.25 -12.20 -2.15
N GLN A 176 29.54 -11.27 -3.06
CA GLN A 176 30.59 -11.38 -4.07
C GLN A 176 31.27 -10.03 -4.23
N LEU A 177 32.59 -10.03 -4.39
CA LEU A 177 33.41 -8.84 -4.56
C LEU A 177 34.42 -9.07 -5.69
N SER A 178 34.58 -8.07 -6.55
CA SER A 178 35.57 -8.01 -7.62
C SER A 178 36.18 -6.60 -7.65
N SER A 179 37.08 -6.32 -8.57
CA SER A 179 37.79 -5.03 -8.60
C SER A 179 36.93 -3.82 -8.93
N ARG A 180 35.80 -4.03 -9.61
CA ARG A 180 34.84 -2.97 -9.99
C ARG A 180 33.38 -3.32 -9.74
N SER A 181 33.08 -4.56 -9.33
CA SER A 181 31.71 -4.98 -9.05
C SER A 181 31.56 -5.71 -7.74
N LEU A 182 30.39 -5.59 -7.12
CA LEU A 182 30.01 -6.39 -5.96
C LEU A 182 28.53 -6.74 -6.01
N VAL A 183 28.16 -7.79 -5.27
CA VAL A 183 26.76 -8.22 -5.13
C VAL A 183 26.33 -8.04 -3.69
N LEU A 184 25.33 -7.19 -3.47
CA LEU A 184 24.66 -7.00 -2.20
C LEU A 184 23.49 -7.96 -2.04
N SER A 185 23.23 -8.36 -0.80
CA SER A 185 22.05 -9.11 -0.39
C SER A 185 21.50 -8.57 0.93
N TRP A 186 20.19 -8.55 1.08
CA TRP A 186 19.50 -8.08 2.28
C TRP A 186 18.20 -8.85 2.51
N SER A 187 17.46 -8.50 3.56
CA SER A 187 16.13 -9.04 3.87
C SER A 187 15.10 -7.94 3.71
N GLY A 188 13.90 -8.29 3.22
CA GLY A 188 12.78 -7.36 3.13
C GLY A 188 12.36 -6.78 4.49
N PRO A 189 11.47 -5.79 4.51
CA PRO A 189 10.97 -5.22 5.74
C PRO A 189 10.07 -6.20 6.50
N SER A 190 9.97 -6.03 7.82
CA SER A 190 9.07 -6.84 8.67
C SER A 190 7.60 -6.50 8.51
N TYR A 191 7.30 -5.28 8.04
CA TYR A 191 5.96 -4.79 7.74
C TYR A 191 5.99 -3.97 6.46
N ASP A 192 5.04 -4.22 5.57
CA ASP A 192 4.96 -3.59 4.25
C ASP A 192 4.07 -2.35 4.21
N GLY A 193 3.43 -1.97 5.32
CA GLY A 193 2.54 -0.81 5.35
C GLY A 193 1.14 -1.08 4.79
N GLY A 194 0.74 -2.34 4.59
CA GLY A 194 -0.57 -2.68 4.04
C GLY A 194 -0.64 -2.60 2.52
N SER A 195 0.49 -2.35 1.85
CA SER A 195 0.66 -2.42 0.40
C SER A 195 1.97 -3.14 0.10
N ALA A 196 1.91 -4.12 -0.81
CA ALA A 196 3.04 -4.98 -1.11
C ALA A 196 4.28 -4.18 -1.56
N VAL A 197 5.46 -4.56 -1.06
CA VAL A 197 6.73 -3.96 -1.48
C VAL A 197 6.96 -4.24 -2.96
N THR A 198 7.10 -3.17 -3.76
CA THR A 198 7.27 -3.26 -5.21
C THR A 198 8.73 -3.16 -5.65
N GLY A 199 9.62 -2.70 -4.75
CA GLY A 199 11.06 -2.75 -4.97
C GLY A 199 11.88 -2.06 -3.87
N TYR A 200 13.13 -1.81 -4.21
CA TYR A 200 14.15 -1.26 -3.32
C TYR A 200 15.00 -0.19 -4.02
N VAL A 201 15.37 0.84 -3.25
CA VAL A 201 16.39 1.82 -3.59
C VAL A 201 17.69 1.41 -2.91
N VAL A 202 18.76 1.24 -3.69
CA VAL A 202 20.09 0.91 -3.19
C VAL A 202 20.95 2.15 -3.24
N GLU A 203 21.53 2.53 -2.12
CA GLU A 203 22.37 3.72 -2.01
C GLU A 203 23.79 3.32 -1.59
N VAL A 204 24.76 4.09 -2.08
CA VAL A 204 26.18 3.94 -1.78
C VAL A 204 26.74 5.24 -1.22
N ARG A 205 27.67 5.12 -0.29
CA ARG A 205 28.49 6.22 0.19
C ARG A 205 29.96 5.82 0.11
N ARG A 206 30.79 6.67 -0.49
CA ARG A 206 32.25 6.52 -0.45
C ARG A 206 32.76 7.03 0.90
N GLU A 207 33.62 6.25 1.54
CA GLU A 207 34.31 6.64 2.77
C GLU A 207 35.60 7.39 2.39
N GLY A 208 35.84 8.52 3.05
CA GLY A 208 37.01 9.36 2.81
C GLY A 208 36.98 10.63 3.68
N PRO A 209 38.11 11.32 3.81
CA PRO A 209 38.25 12.49 4.70
C PRO A 209 37.41 13.70 4.27
N GLU A 210 37.01 13.77 2.99
CA GLU A 210 36.44 15.01 2.44
C GLU A 210 34.91 15.13 2.49
N LYS A 211 34.13 14.05 2.71
CA LYS A 211 32.65 14.15 2.72
C LYS A 211 31.96 13.09 3.59
N PRO A 212 31.70 13.38 4.87
CA PRO A 212 30.78 12.56 5.65
C PRO A 212 29.35 12.94 5.26
N GLU A 213 28.63 12.06 4.55
CA GLU A 213 27.14 11.93 4.49
C GLU A 213 26.43 11.93 3.13
N ASN A 214 27.09 12.21 2.00
CA ASN A 214 26.37 12.18 0.71
C ASN A 214 26.16 10.76 0.19
N TRP A 215 25.01 10.17 0.52
CA TRP A 215 24.49 8.96 -0.10
C TRP A 215 24.12 9.23 -1.56
N SER A 216 24.50 8.33 -2.46
CA SER A 216 24.17 8.38 -3.88
C SER A 216 23.34 7.15 -4.26
N GLU A 217 22.28 7.35 -5.04
CA GLU A 217 21.46 6.26 -5.55
C GLU A 217 22.22 5.47 -6.60
N VAL A 218 22.36 4.16 -6.37
CA VAL A 218 22.90 3.21 -7.33
C VAL A 218 21.79 2.71 -8.25
N THR A 219 20.62 2.47 -7.68
CA THR A 219 19.39 2.09 -8.38
C THR A 219 18.17 2.42 -7.54
N THR A 220 17.06 2.71 -8.21
CA THR A 220 15.76 2.99 -7.60
C THR A 220 14.70 1.93 -7.93
N SER A 221 15.06 0.88 -8.67
CA SER A 221 14.11 -0.07 -9.27
C SER A 221 14.49 -1.55 -9.04
N CYS A 222 15.25 -1.84 -7.98
CA CYS A 222 15.62 -3.21 -7.65
C CYS A 222 14.40 -3.98 -7.12
N LYS A 223 13.94 -5.01 -7.83
CA LYS A 223 12.77 -5.81 -7.42
C LYS A 223 13.10 -6.93 -6.43
N ASN A 224 14.35 -7.38 -6.41
CA ASN A 224 14.81 -8.50 -5.58
C ASN A 224 15.51 -8.01 -4.32
N THR A 225 15.74 -8.90 -3.36
CA THR A 225 16.55 -8.60 -2.17
C THR A 225 18.05 -8.82 -2.38
N SER A 226 18.49 -8.63 -3.63
CA SER A 226 19.89 -8.71 -4.04
C SER A 226 20.14 -7.84 -5.26
N TYR A 227 21.28 -7.16 -5.31
CA TYR A 227 21.63 -6.29 -6.42
C TYR A 227 23.12 -6.28 -6.71
N ARG A 228 23.48 -6.29 -7.99
CA ARG A 228 24.87 -6.22 -8.45
C ARG A 228 25.21 -4.80 -8.87
N ILE A 229 26.27 -4.26 -8.27
CA ILE A 229 26.78 -2.91 -8.53
C ILE A 229 28.00 -3.04 -9.43
N HIS A 230 28.08 -2.28 -10.53
CA HIS A 230 29.18 -2.36 -11.52
C HIS A 230 29.91 -1.03 -11.80
N SER A 231 29.19 0.09 -11.95
CA SER A 231 29.75 1.31 -12.54
C SER A 231 30.10 2.41 -11.54
N VAL A 232 29.68 2.29 -10.28
CA VAL A 232 29.79 3.35 -9.27
C VAL A 232 31.03 3.20 -8.38
N LEU A 233 31.76 2.09 -8.50
CA LEU A 233 32.83 1.72 -7.56
C LEU A 233 34.21 1.87 -8.20
N GLU A 234 35.06 2.68 -7.57
CA GLU A 234 36.46 2.85 -7.94
C GLU A 234 37.33 1.77 -7.27
N PRO A 235 38.38 1.26 -7.95
CA PRO A 235 39.35 0.35 -7.35
C PRO A 235 40.00 0.97 -6.10
N LEU A 236 40.26 0.14 -5.07
CA LEU A 236 40.79 0.56 -3.76
C LEU A 236 39.92 1.55 -2.98
N GLY A 237 38.74 1.93 -3.50
CA GLY A 237 37.79 2.76 -2.78
C GLY A 237 37.15 2.01 -1.61
N GLU A 238 36.83 2.76 -0.56
CA GLU A 238 36.09 2.28 0.59
C GLU A 238 34.63 2.75 0.49
N TYR A 239 33.68 1.83 0.68
CA TYR A 239 32.26 2.10 0.47
C TYR A 239 31.39 1.52 1.57
N ARG A 240 30.28 2.21 1.86
CA ARG A 240 29.16 1.70 2.65
C ARG A 240 27.87 1.75 1.85
N PHE A 241 26.94 0.89 2.21
CA PHE A 241 25.68 0.71 1.51
C PHE A 241 24.52 0.77 2.48
N ARG A 242 23.37 1.26 2.00
CA ARG A 242 22.09 1.14 2.69
C ARG A 242 21.00 0.91 1.65
N VAL A 243 19.87 0.37 2.09
CA VAL A 243 18.75 0.05 1.22
C VAL A 243 17.46 0.62 1.80
N ARG A 244 16.57 1.11 0.94
CA ARG A 244 15.21 1.53 1.31
C ARG A 244 14.22 0.68 0.53
N ALA A 245 13.12 0.26 1.16
CA ALA A 245 12.03 -0.44 0.48
C ALA A 245 11.00 0.58 -0.02
N TYR A 246 10.25 0.28 -1.08
CA TYR A 246 9.14 1.13 -1.50
C TYR A 246 7.91 0.33 -1.95
N ASN A 247 6.74 0.93 -1.74
CA ASN A 247 5.43 0.42 -2.17
C ASN A 247 4.59 1.57 -2.78
N SER A 248 3.27 1.40 -2.95
CA SER A 248 2.39 2.46 -3.46
C SER A 248 2.28 3.68 -2.54
N ALA A 249 2.55 3.54 -1.24
CA ALA A 249 2.55 4.65 -0.28
C ALA A 249 3.82 5.48 -0.35
N GLY A 250 4.97 4.86 -0.66
CA GLY A 250 6.24 5.56 -0.85
C GLY A 250 7.43 4.76 -0.35
N VAL A 251 8.52 5.49 -0.06
CA VAL A 251 9.84 4.92 0.28
C VAL A 251 10.05 4.91 1.79
N SER A 252 10.48 3.77 2.34
CA SER A 252 10.79 3.56 3.75
C SER A 252 11.94 4.45 4.23
N GLU A 253 12.14 4.50 5.55
CA GLU A 253 13.43 4.89 6.12
C GLU A 253 14.53 3.89 5.71
N PRO A 254 15.82 4.31 5.67
CA PRO A 254 16.90 3.43 5.28
C PRO A 254 17.16 2.31 6.27
N SER A 255 17.64 1.18 5.74
CA SER A 255 18.20 0.09 6.53
C SER A 255 19.36 0.57 7.40
N GLU A 256 19.74 -0.26 8.37
CA GLU A 256 21.07 -0.14 8.94
C GLU A 256 22.14 -0.14 7.84
N VAL A 257 23.17 0.68 8.06
CA VAL A 257 24.28 0.82 7.13
C VAL A 257 25.15 -0.43 7.16
N SER A 258 25.60 -0.88 5.99
CA SER A 258 26.52 -2.01 5.84
C SER A 258 27.85 -1.76 6.54
N ASP A 259 28.64 -2.83 6.68
CA ASP A 259 30.06 -2.69 6.99
C ASP A 259 30.78 -1.88 5.88
N CYS A 260 31.92 -1.29 6.25
CA CYS A 260 32.81 -0.67 5.26
C CYS A 260 33.47 -1.76 4.42
N VAL A 261 33.35 -1.62 3.09
CA VAL A 261 33.86 -2.55 2.09
C VAL A 261 34.97 -1.85 1.32
N LYS A 262 36.17 -2.41 1.32
CA LYS A 262 37.28 -1.94 0.48
C LYS A 262 37.28 -2.72 -0.83
N MET A 263 37.26 -2.04 -1.96
CA MET A 263 37.33 -2.69 -3.28
C MET A 263 38.72 -3.31 -3.49
N ASP A 264 38.76 -4.57 -3.92
CA ASP A 264 40.01 -5.28 -4.23
C ASP A 264 40.57 -4.83 -5.58
N THR A 265 41.86 -5.03 -5.85
CA THR A 265 42.47 -4.83 -7.18
C THR A 265 42.68 -6.14 -7.93
N ARG A 266 42.56 -7.31 -7.28
CA ARG A 266 43.06 -8.58 -7.82
C ARG A 266 42.04 -9.61 -8.34
N GLY A 267 40.78 -9.22 -8.55
CA GLY A 267 39.73 -10.17 -8.93
C GLY A 267 39.27 -10.10 -10.40
N GLU A 268 40.12 -10.49 -11.36
CA GLU A 268 39.62 -11.13 -12.58
C GLU A 268 39.50 -12.64 -12.29
N LEU A 269 38.28 -13.11 -12.04
CA LEU A 269 37.95 -14.53 -12.21
C LEU A 269 36.74 -14.63 -13.13
N LYS A 270 36.96 -15.41 -14.19
CA LYS A 270 36.21 -15.53 -15.43
C LYS A 270 34.75 -15.90 -15.21
N GLU A 271 33.89 -15.44 -16.12
CA GLU A 271 32.53 -15.95 -16.30
C GLU A 271 32.54 -17.48 -16.32
N GLU A 272 31.83 -18.11 -15.37
CA GLU A 272 31.68 -19.56 -15.33
C GLU A 272 30.71 -19.99 -16.44
N SER A 273 31.27 -20.47 -17.56
CA SER A 273 30.57 -21.42 -18.42
C SER A 273 30.42 -22.74 -17.67
N GLN A 274 29.20 -23.27 -17.66
CA GLN A 274 28.85 -24.58 -17.09
C GLN A 274 29.70 -25.69 -17.72
N SER A 275 30.68 -26.20 -16.99
CA SER A 275 31.23 -27.52 -17.22
C SER A 275 31.83 -28.08 -15.93
N TYR A 276 31.70 -29.38 -15.81
CA TYR A 276 31.85 -30.26 -14.65
C TYR A 276 33.16 -30.07 -13.87
N VAL A 277 33.00 -29.86 -12.56
CA VAL A 277 33.84 -30.33 -11.43
C VAL A 277 35.36 -30.24 -11.59
N THR A 278 35.90 -29.08 -11.23
CA THR A 278 36.95 -28.93 -10.22
C THR A 278 36.64 -27.64 -9.48
N VAL A 279 36.38 -27.70 -8.17
CA VAL A 279 36.10 -26.49 -7.38
C VAL A 279 37.41 -25.72 -7.23
N THR A 280 37.64 -24.76 -8.12
CA THR A 280 38.77 -23.82 -8.05
C THR A 280 38.51 -22.83 -6.92
N ILE A 281 38.67 -23.30 -5.68
CA ILE A 281 38.71 -22.43 -4.51
C ILE A 281 39.96 -21.56 -4.65
N ASP A 282 39.78 -20.25 -4.50
CA ASP A 282 40.79 -19.22 -4.69
C ASP A 282 42.12 -19.61 -4.01
N THR A 283 43.23 -19.49 -4.73
CA THR A 283 44.51 -20.19 -4.48
C THR A 283 45.33 -19.62 -3.32
N THR A 284 44.69 -19.02 -2.31
CA THR A 284 45.35 -18.34 -1.18
C THR A 284 45.03 -18.95 0.19
N HIS A 285 44.26 -20.02 0.25
CA HIS A 285 43.69 -20.48 1.51
C HIS A 285 44.65 -21.41 2.25
N LYS A 286 45.18 -20.97 3.40
CA LYS A 286 45.97 -21.79 4.34
C LYS A 286 45.31 -23.13 4.70
N VAL A 287 43.98 -23.23 4.57
CA VAL A 287 43.27 -24.50 4.77
C VAL A 287 43.75 -25.59 3.81
N LYS A 288 44.10 -25.22 2.56
CA LYS A 288 44.57 -26.15 1.54
C LYS A 288 45.96 -26.71 1.84
N ASP A 289 46.71 -26.07 2.74
CA ASP A 289 48.01 -26.59 3.17
C ASP A 289 47.82 -27.87 4.00
N HIS A 290 46.73 -27.95 4.77
CA HIS A 290 46.44 -29.07 5.68
C HIS A 290 45.29 -29.99 5.23
N TYR A 291 44.38 -29.52 4.37
CA TYR A 291 43.19 -30.26 3.96
C TYR A 291 43.03 -30.29 2.45
N ASN A 292 42.57 -31.43 1.91
CA ASN A 292 42.01 -31.50 0.57
C ASN A 292 40.53 -31.11 0.63
N VAL A 293 40.09 -30.22 -0.24
CA VAL A 293 38.68 -29.82 -0.35
C VAL A 293 38.01 -30.63 -1.46
N HIS A 294 36.91 -31.29 -1.11
CA HIS A 294 36.16 -32.16 -2.02
C HIS A 294 34.84 -31.51 -2.45
N GLU A 295 33.79 -32.30 -2.66
CA GLU A 295 32.50 -31.82 -3.09
C GLU A 295 31.82 -30.90 -2.07
N LYS A 296 30.92 -30.08 -2.60
CA LYS A 296 30.06 -29.21 -1.81
C LYS A 296 28.94 -30.05 -1.18
N LEU A 297 28.83 -29.99 0.14
CA LEU A 297 27.79 -30.65 0.92
C LEU A 297 26.51 -29.81 1.01
N GLY A 298 26.62 -28.47 0.95
CA GLY A 298 25.47 -27.59 1.00
C GLY A 298 25.78 -26.11 0.87
N VAL A 299 24.72 -25.32 0.67
CA VAL A 299 24.77 -23.85 0.66
C VAL A 299 23.75 -23.35 1.67
N GLY A 300 24.20 -22.48 2.59
CA GLY A 300 23.35 -21.81 3.56
C GLY A 300 23.45 -20.29 3.45
N LYS A 301 22.58 -19.59 4.18
CA LYS A 301 22.57 -18.11 4.27
C LYS A 301 23.94 -17.51 4.65
N PHE A 302 24.77 -18.28 5.35
CA PHE A 302 26.05 -17.82 5.91
C PHE A 302 27.28 -18.42 5.22
N GLY A 303 27.12 -19.11 4.09
CA GLY A 303 28.26 -19.66 3.37
C GLY A 303 28.02 -21.02 2.76
N GLN A 304 29.09 -21.67 2.35
CA GLN A 304 29.07 -22.97 1.69
C GLN A 304 29.76 -24.01 2.57
N VAL A 305 29.22 -25.22 2.61
CA VAL A 305 29.81 -26.34 3.34
C VAL A 305 30.41 -27.31 2.33
N PHE A 306 31.65 -27.71 2.55
CA PHE A 306 32.38 -28.67 1.73
C PHE A 306 32.88 -29.83 2.56
N ARG A 307 33.03 -31.00 1.94
CA ARG A 307 33.74 -32.12 2.56
C ARG A 307 35.24 -31.85 2.49
N LEU A 308 35.94 -32.02 3.60
CA LEU A 308 37.39 -31.88 3.72
C LEU A 308 38.00 -33.22 4.12
N SER A 309 39.24 -33.48 3.69
CA SER A 309 40.05 -34.57 4.24
C SER A 309 41.41 -34.05 4.66
N HIS A 310 41.80 -34.29 5.91
CA HIS A 310 43.11 -33.90 6.41
C HIS A 310 44.22 -34.66 5.67
N LYS A 311 45.24 -33.97 5.20
CA LYS A 311 46.27 -34.52 4.31
C LYS A 311 47.17 -35.54 4.99
N GLU A 312 47.48 -35.36 6.27
CA GLU A 312 48.38 -36.26 7.00
C GLU A 312 47.65 -37.46 7.61
N THR A 313 46.43 -37.26 8.10
CA THR A 313 45.69 -38.28 8.87
C THR A 313 44.60 -38.97 8.06
N GLY A 314 44.22 -38.42 6.90
CA GLY A 314 43.09 -38.90 6.11
C GLY A 314 41.72 -38.66 6.74
N GLN A 315 41.65 -38.03 7.91
CA GLN A 315 40.39 -37.77 8.62
C GLN A 315 39.47 -36.89 7.78
N VAL A 316 38.22 -37.33 7.61
CA VAL A 316 37.19 -36.60 6.88
C VAL A 316 36.46 -35.68 7.87
N CYS A 317 36.23 -34.44 7.44
CA CYS A 317 35.59 -33.41 8.26
C CYS A 317 34.78 -32.45 7.36
N ALA A 318 33.95 -31.60 7.97
CA ALA A 318 33.17 -30.60 7.25
C ALA A 318 33.82 -29.21 7.34
N GLY A 319 34.03 -28.56 6.20
CA GLY A 319 34.52 -27.19 6.11
C GLY A 319 33.38 -26.22 5.80
N LYS A 320 33.06 -25.30 6.70
CA LYS A 320 32.08 -24.22 6.48
C LYS A 320 32.83 -22.93 6.11
N PHE A 321 32.63 -22.47 4.89
CA PHE A 321 33.28 -21.32 4.28
C PHE A 321 32.35 -20.11 4.33
N TYR A 322 32.66 -19.17 5.20
CA TYR A 322 31.94 -17.92 5.37
C TYR A 322 32.60 -16.83 4.55
N ARG A 323 31.90 -16.29 3.56
CA ARG A 323 32.31 -15.03 2.93
C ARG A 323 31.90 -13.88 3.83
N ALA A 324 32.89 -13.22 4.42
CA ALA A 324 32.67 -12.13 5.36
C ALA A 324 33.57 -10.96 4.97
N TYR A 325 32.96 -9.97 4.32
CA TYR A 325 33.59 -8.71 3.98
C TYR A 325 33.26 -7.68 5.06
N GLY A 326 34.27 -7.13 5.73
CA GLY A 326 34.09 -6.14 6.80
C GLY A 326 34.22 -6.70 8.23
N SER A 327 34.18 -5.82 9.22
CA SER A 327 34.50 -6.15 10.62
C SER A 327 33.35 -6.79 11.40
N LYS A 328 32.08 -6.40 11.18
CA LYS A 328 30.96 -6.98 11.93
C LYS A 328 30.64 -8.39 11.46
N ALA A 329 30.62 -8.62 10.14
CA ALA A 329 30.41 -9.95 9.57
C ALA A 329 31.47 -10.95 10.08
N LYS A 330 32.74 -10.52 10.13
CA LYS A 330 33.82 -11.32 10.71
C LYS A 330 33.71 -11.50 12.22
N ALA A 331 33.31 -10.46 12.96
CA ALA A 331 33.11 -10.57 14.40
C ALA A 331 31.98 -11.55 14.76
N ALA A 332 30.92 -11.63 13.95
CA ALA A 332 29.85 -12.60 14.13
C ALA A 332 30.35 -14.04 13.92
N ALA A 333 31.07 -14.31 12.83
CA ALA A 333 31.68 -15.61 12.57
C ALA A 333 32.72 -15.99 13.64
N ARG A 334 33.50 -15.01 14.13
CA ARG A 334 34.45 -15.23 15.24
C ARG A 334 33.76 -15.57 16.55
N ARG A 335 32.65 -14.89 16.88
CA ARG A 335 31.84 -15.25 18.05
C ARG A 335 31.27 -16.66 17.94
N GLU A 336 30.73 -17.05 16.78
CA GLU A 336 30.24 -18.42 16.55
C GLU A 336 31.38 -19.45 16.77
N MET A 337 32.55 -19.20 16.19
CA MET A 337 33.74 -20.04 16.39
C MET A 337 34.14 -20.15 17.86
N GLU A 338 34.18 -19.02 18.58
CA GLU A 338 34.60 -18.98 19.98
C GLU A 338 33.60 -19.71 20.88
N LEU A 339 32.30 -19.55 20.63
CA LEU A 339 31.25 -20.31 21.31
C LEU A 339 31.41 -21.82 21.09
N MET A 340 31.69 -22.26 19.86
CA MET A 340 31.91 -23.68 19.55
C MET A 340 33.17 -24.23 20.22
N LYS A 341 34.21 -23.42 20.42
CA LYS A 341 35.42 -23.83 21.18
C LYS A 341 35.14 -23.95 22.67
N CYS A 342 34.33 -23.05 23.23
CA CYS A 342 33.99 -23.07 24.65
C CYS A 342 33.00 -24.19 25.01
N LEU A 343 32.11 -24.57 24.09
CA LEU A 343 31.07 -25.59 24.29
C LEU A 343 31.53 -26.99 23.87
N HIS A 344 32.75 -27.37 24.26
CA HIS A 344 33.27 -28.71 23.94
C HIS A 344 32.49 -29.80 24.69
N HIS A 345 31.72 -30.61 23.97
CA HIS A 345 30.93 -31.69 24.54
C HIS A 345 30.80 -32.86 23.53
N PRO A 346 30.86 -34.14 23.95
CA PRO A 346 30.77 -35.30 23.06
C PRO A 346 29.47 -35.43 22.25
N LYS A 347 28.43 -34.66 22.59
CA LYS A 347 27.13 -34.63 21.89
C LYS A 347 26.95 -33.40 20.98
N LEU A 348 27.94 -32.53 20.89
CA LEU A 348 27.92 -31.34 20.04
C LEU A 348 29.00 -31.50 18.97
N VAL A 349 28.71 -31.00 17.77
CA VAL A 349 29.70 -30.97 16.68
C VAL A 349 30.91 -30.16 17.13
N GLN A 350 32.11 -30.72 17.00
CA GLN A 350 33.32 -30.06 17.47
C GLN A 350 33.93 -29.17 16.39
N CYS A 351 34.42 -27.99 16.78
CA CYS A 351 35.24 -27.15 15.92
C CYS A 351 36.71 -27.58 16.03
N LEU A 352 37.22 -28.24 14.98
CA LEU A 352 38.59 -28.76 14.90
C LEU A 352 39.62 -27.66 14.60
N GLY A 353 39.18 -26.60 13.92
CA GLY A 353 40.06 -25.50 13.56
C GLY A 353 39.35 -24.38 12.82
N ALA A 354 40.03 -23.25 12.68
CA ALA A 354 39.52 -22.15 11.88
C ALA A 354 40.65 -21.37 11.20
N TYR A 355 40.34 -20.88 10.00
CA TYR A 355 41.25 -20.10 9.19
C TYR A 355 40.58 -18.77 8.85
N ASP A 356 41.19 -17.66 9.25
CA ASP A 356 40.73 -16.31 8.90
C ASP A 356 41.61 -15.75 7.79
N THR A 357 40.97 -15.42 6.67
CA THR A 357 41.59 -14.74 5.52
C THR A 357 40.94 -13.36 5.36
N ARG A 358 41.46 -12.49 4.49
CA ARG A 358 40.91 -11.12 4.35
C ARG A 358 39.42 -11.09 3.98
N SER A 359 38.95 -12.02 3.14
CA SER A 359 37.57 -12.06 2.61
C SER A 359 36.74 -13.23 3.13
N GLU A 360 37.36 -14.26 3.71
CA GLU A 360 36.69 -15.48 4.13
C GLU A 360 37.15 -15.99 5.50
N ILE A 361 36.21 -16.55 6.27
CA ILE A 361 36.49 -17.34 7.48
C ILE A 361 36.08 -18.78 7.21
N ILE A 362 36.96 -19.72 7.46
CA ILE A 362 36.72 -21.14 7.24
C ILE A 362 36.72 -21.82 8.61
N MET A 363 35.63 -22.49 8.96
CA MET A 363 35.55 -23.34 10.16
C MET A 363 35.60 -24.80 9.75
N VAL A 364 36.52 -25.55 10.34
CA VAL A 364 36.63 -27.00 10.17
C VAL A 364 35.93 -27.65 11.35
N MET A 365 34.93 -28.48 11.05
CA MET A 365 34.06 -29.14 12.01
C MET A 365 34.18 -30.66 11.84
N GLU A 366 34.00 -31.40 12.92
CA GLU A 366 33.98 -32.88 12.91
C GLU A 366 33.01 -33.46 11.87
#